data_AF-A0A7L3R8L2-F1
#
_entry.id   AF-A0A7L3R8L2-F1
#
_cell.length_a   1.000
_cell.length_b   1.000
_cell.length_c   1.000
_cell.angle_alpha   90.00
_cell.angle_beta   90.00
_cell.angle_gamma   90.00
#
_symmetry.space_group_name_H-M   'P 1'
#
loop_
_entity.id
_entity.type
_entity.pdbx_description
1 polymer ?
#
loop_
_entity_poly.entity_id
_entity_poly.type
_entity_poly.pdbx_seq_one_letter_code
_entity_poly.pdbx_strand_id
1 'polypeptide(L)'
;AAAASRSSDMFDEIVMAEERFHGEGYQEGYAEGSHVGVVEGRRYGLLHGAKIGSEIGCYLGFALTWQCLLQKCMDEKNSKKIRALASLIGMIQKFPYEDPTYDKLQEDLEKIRGKFKQVCSMLNIQSDFRIGTERSSLTF
;
A
#
# COMPACT_ATOMS: atom_id res chain seq x y z
N ALA A 1 -50.88 32.58 -36.75
CA ALA A 1 -50.61 31.14 -36.84
C ALA A 1 -49.66 30.77 -35.70
N ALA A 2 -50.17 30.21 -34.60
CA ALA A 2 -49.39 29.91 -33.39
C ALA A 2 -49.98 28.66 -32.69
N ALA A 3 -49.92 27.52 -33.37
CA ALA A 3 -50.50 26.27 -32.88
C ALA A 3 -49.70 25.03 -33.32
N ALA A 4 -48.37 25.11 -33.39
CA ALA A 4 -47.52 24.00 -33.82
C ALA A 4 -46.40 23.62 -32.82
N SER A 5 -46.41 24.15 -31.59
CA SER A 5 -45.29 23.96 -30.63
C SER A 5 -45.73 23.46 -29.26
N ARG A 6 -46.83 22.71 -29.15
CA ARG A 6 -47.33 22.22 -27.85
C ARG A 6 -47.62 20.73 -27.79
N SER A 7 -47.63 20.05 -28.94
CA SER A 7 -47.82 18.60 -29.02
C SER A 7 -46.51 17.82 -29.20
N SER A 8 -45.45 18.46 -29.71
CA SER A 8 -44.12 17.82 -29.79
C SER A 8 -43.59 17.58 -28.37
N ASP A 9 -43.60 18.61 -27.51
CA ASP A 9 -42.99 18.51 -26.18
C ASP A 9 -43.60 17.44 -25.24
N MET A 10 -44.92 17.25 -25.20
CA MET A 10 -45.56 16.39 -24.18
C MET A 10 -45.35 14.89 -24.42
N PHE A 11 -45.34 14.44 -25.68
CA PHE A 11 -45.11 13.03 -26.01
C PHE A 11 -43.64 12.74 -26.32
N ASP A 12 -42.86 13.73 -26.80
CA ASP A 12 -41.41 13.61 -26.95
C ASP A 12 -40.74 13.34 -25.60
N GLU A 13 -41.25 13.90 -24.50
CA GLU A 13 -40.76 13.56 -23.16
C GLU A 13 -40.92 12.07 -22.83
N ILE A 14 -42.04 11.45 -23.21
CA ILE A 14 -42.29 10.03 -22.94
C ILE A 14 -41.46 9.15 -23.89
N VAL A 15 -41.42 9.50 -25.19
CA VAL A 15 -40.68 8.76 -26.21
C VAL A 15 -39.17 8.82 -25.96
N MET A 16 -38.65 9.96 -25.53
CA MET A 16 -37.22 10.16 -25.22
C MET A 16 -36.86 9.82 -23.77
N ALA A 17 -37.82 9.32 -22.96
CA ALA A 17 -37.58 9.00 -21.56
C ALA A 17 -36.47 7.95 -21.37
N GLU A 18 -36.48 6.89 -22.19
CA GLU A 18 -35.48 5.81 -22.11
C GLU A 18 -34.05 6.32 -22.33
N GLU A 19 -33.82 7.07 -23.42
CA GLU A 19 -32.51 7.63 -23.76
C GLU A 19 -32.03 8.60 -22.66
N ARG A 20 -32.93 9.43 -22.12
CA ARG A 20 -32.62 10.36 -21.02
C ARG A 20 -32.24 9.62 -19.75
N PHE A 21 -33.07 8.67 -19.29
CA PHE A 21 -32.77 7.91 -18.08
C PHE A 21 -31.54 7.03 -18.22
N HIS A 22 -31.26 6.51 -19.41
CA HIS A 22 -30.02 5.78 -19.69
C HIS A 22 -28.79 6.71 -19.58
N GLY A 23 -28.87 7.91 -20.19
CA GLY A 23 -27.81 8.92 -20.08
C GLY A 23 -27.61 9.42 -18.64
N GLU A 24 -28.69 9.72 -17.93
CA GLU A 24 -28.68 10.15 -16.53
C GLU A 24 -28.10 9.05 -15.62
N GLY A 25 -28.56 7.81 -15.75
CA GLY A 25 -28.07 6.68 -14.96
C GLY A 25 -26.59 6.37 -15.24
N TYR A 26 -26.14 6.49 -16.48
CA TYR A 26 -24.72 6.35 -16.81
C TYR A 26 -23.88 7.46 -16.16
N GLN A 27 -24.32 8.73 -16.27
CA GLN A 27 -23.59 9.86 -15.70
C GLN A 27 -23.54 9.78 -14.17
N GLU A 28 -24.66 9.45 -13.52
CA GLU A 28 -24.75 9.24 -12.08
C GLU A 28 -23.83 8.08 -11.65
N GLY A 29 -23.94 6.92 -12.29
CA GLY A 29 -23.12 5.75 -12.00
C GLY A 29 -21.62 6.01 -12.20
N TYR A 30 -21.24 6.76 -13.25
CA TYR A 30 -19.86 7.14 -13.49
C TYR A 30 -19.34 8.11 -12.44
N ALA A 31 -20.12 9.13 -12.08
CA ALA A 31 -19.74 10.12 -11.08
C ALA A 31 -19.55 9.48 -9.71
N GLU A 32 -20.51 8.65 -9.27
CA GLU A 32 -20.43 7.93 -8.00
C GLU A 32 -19.28 6.91 -8.01
N GLY A 33 -19.15 6.12 -9.07
CA GLY A 33 -18.07 5.15 -9.20
C GLY A 33 -16.68 5.80 -9.19
N SER A 34 -16.53 6.95 -9.84
CA SER A 34 -15.29 7.73 -9.83
C SER A 34 -14.97 8.23 -8.42
N HIS A 35 -15.95 8.80 -7.73
CA HIS A 35 -15.78 9.33 -6.38
C HIS A 35 -15.40 8.22 -5.39
N VAL A 36 -16.16 7.12 -5.35
CA VAL A 36 -15.89 5.97 -4.49
C VAL A 36 -14.52 5.37 -4.80
N GLY A 37 -14.18 5.23 -6.08
CA GLY A 37 -12.89 4.72 -6.53
C GLY A 37 -11.70 5.54 -5.99
N VAL A 38 -11.80 6.87 -6.02
CA VAL A 38 -10.76 7.77 -5.49
C VAL A 38 -10.63 7.64 -3.97
N VAL A 39 -11.75 7.63 -3.24
CA VAL A 39 -11.74 7.54 -1.77
C VAL A 39 -11.16 6.20 -1.31
N GLU A 40 -11.63 5.10 -1.88
CA GLU A 40 -11.18 3.76 -1.51
C GLU A 40 -9.72 3.53 -1.93
N GLY A 41 -9.33 3.98 -3.12
CA GLY A 41 -7.94 3.91 -3.58
C GLY A 41 -6.98 4.65 -2.66
N ARG A 42 -7.34 5.88 -2.23
CA ARG A 42 -6.56 6.66 -1.27
C ARG A 42 -6.46 5.95 0.08
N ARG A 43 -7.59 5.46 0.62
CA ARG A 43 -7.64 4.77 1.91
C ARG A 43 -6.79 3.51 1.90
N TYR A 44 -6.92 2.70 0.86
CA TYR A 44 -6.15 1.48 0.67
C TYR A 44 -4.65 1.79 0.57
N GLY A 45 -4.27 2.75 -0.27
CA GLY A 45 -2.87 3.17 -0.43
C GLY A 45 -2.24 3.64 0.87
N LEU A 46 -2.95 4.45 1.66
CA LEU A 46 -2.47 4.92 2.96
C LEU A 46 -2.25 3.77 3.95
N LEU A 47 -3.27 2.91 4.12
CA LEU A 47 -3.19 1.79 5.06
C LEU A 47 -2.09 0.79 4.65
N HIS A 48 -2.03 0.45 3.37
CA HIS A 48 -1.08 -0.51 2.85
C HIS A 48 0.35 0.05 2.89
N GLY A 49 0.54 1.31 2.50
CA GLY A 49 1.83 2.00 2.59
C GLY A 49 2.34 2.10 4.02
N ALA A 50 1.47 2.48 4.97
CA ALA A 50 1.83 2.53 6.39
C ALA A 50 2.26 1.15 6.93
N LYS A 51 1.55 0.09 6.52
CA LYS A 51 1.88 -1.29 6.89
C LYS A 51 3.27 -1.69 6.41
N ILE A 52 3.57 -1.48 5.14
CA ILE A 52 4.88 -1.80 4.54
C ILE A 52 5.98 -0.94 5.18
N GLY A 53 5.75 0.37 5.32
CA GLY A 53 6.71 1.28 5.94
C GLY A 53 7.06 0.88 7.37
N SER A 54 6.06 0.52 8.17
CA SER A 54 6.28 0.04 9.55
C SER A 54 7.09 -1.27 9.57
N GLU A 55 6.84 -2.18 8.64
CA GLU A 55 7.56 -3.45 8.53
C GLU A 55 9.03 -3.23 8.20
N ILE A 56 9.31 -2.48 7.14
CA ILE A 56 10.67 -2.17 6.70
C ILE A 56 11.42 -1.39 7.78
N GLY A 57 10.77 -0.39 8.39
CA GLY A 57 11.36 0.41 9.46
C GLY A 57 11.73 -0.44 10.68
N CYS A 58 10.89 -1.41 11.05
CA CYS A 58 11.21 -2.35 12.13
C CYS A 58 12.42 -3.22 11.79
N TYR A 59 12.48 -3.78 10.58
CA TYR A 59 13.62 -4.59 10.13
C TYR A 59 14.92 -3.79 10.13
N LEU A 60 14.88 -2.53 9.69
CA LEU A 60 16.03 -1.64 9.70
C LEU A 60 16.50 -1.36 11.13
N GLY A 61 15.59 -0.96 12.02
CA GLY A 61 15.90 -0.70 13.42
C GLY A 61 16.49 -1.93 14.12
N PHE A 62 15.92 -3.10 13.89
CA PHE A 62 16.46 -4.38 14.36
C PHE A 62 17.88 -4.61 13.83
N ALA A 63 18.09 -4.46 12.53
CA ALA A 63 19.37 -4.74 11.90
C ALA A 63 20.48 -3.82 12.42
N LEU A 64 20.21 -2.53 12.52
CA LEU A 64 21.15 -1.53 13.05
C LEU A 64 21.49 -1.78 14.53
N THR A 65 20.48 -2.09 15.34
CA THR A 65 20.67 -2.37 16.77
C THR A 65 21.58 -3.58 16.96
N TRP A 66 21.28 -4.69 16.28
CA TRP A 66 22.11 -5.90 16.36
C TRP A 66 23.49 -5.72 15.77
N GLN A 67 23.63 -4.93 14.70
CA GLN A 67 24.94 -4.62 14.14
C GLN A 67 25.82 -3.88 15.17
N CYS A 68 25.27 -2.90 15.87
CA CYS A 68 25.97 -2.17 16.93
C CYS A 68 26.34 -3.08 18.12
N LEU A 69 25.42 -3.94 18.58
CA LEU A 69 25.66 -4.86 19.69
C LEU A 69 26.75 -5.90 19.35
N LEU A 70 26.71 -6.48 18.15
CA LEU A 70 27.68 -7.49 17.73
C LEU A 70 29.06 -6.91 17.42
N GLN A 71 29.14 -5.66 16.93
CA GLN A 71 30.44 -5.00 16.71
C GLN A 71 31.19 -4.72 18.02
N LYS A 72 30.48 -4.51 19.13
CA LYS A 72 31.09 -4.35 20.46
C LYS A 72 31.69 -5.66 21.00
N CYS A 73 31.23 -6.81 20.49
CA CYS A 73 31.73 -8.13 20.87
C CYS A 73 32.58 -8.71 19.72
N MET A 74 33.89 -8.42 19.71
CA MET A 74 34.85 -8.91 18.70
C MET A 74 35.09 -10.43 18.81
N ASP A 75 34.11 -11.22 18.38
CA ASP A 75 34.22 -12.68 18.20
C ASP A 75 34.12 -13.00 16.70
N GLU A 76 35.03 -13.83 16.18
CA GLU A 76 35.01 -14.36 14.81
C GLU A 76 33.66 -15.02 14.46
N LYS A 77 32.96 -15.60 15.46
CA LYS A 77 31.62 -16.15 15.28
C LYS A 77 30.57 -15.10 14.86
N ASN A 78 30.78 -13.83 15.17
CA ASN A 78 29.84 -12.75 14.85
C ASN A 78 30.04 -12.18 13.45
N SER A 79 31.20 -12.41 12.81
CA SER A 79 31.51 -11.90 11.47
C SER A 79 30.48 -12.29 10.40
N LYS A 80 29.99 -13.54 10.44
CA LYS A 80 28.93 -14.01 9.53
C LYS A 80 27.59 -13.31 9.78
N LYS A 81 27.24 -13.08 11.05
CA LYS A 81 26.01 -12.39 11.45
C LYS A 81 26.02 -10.93 11.05
N ILE A 82 27.14 -10.23 11.27
CA ILE A 82 27.34 -8.83 10.87
C ILE A 82 27.21 -8.66 9.36
N ARG A 83 27.79 -9.57 8.55
CA ARG A 83 27.62 -9.55 7.09
C ARG A 83 26.18 -9.77 6.66
N ALA A 84 25.45 -10.68 7.30
CA ALA A 84 24.04 -10.90 7.00
C ALA A 84 23.18 -9.67 7.33
N LEU A 85 23.45 -9.00 8.45
CA LEU A 85 22.81 -7.74 8.85
C LEU A 85 23.11 -6.61 7.85
N ALA A 86 24.39 -6.44 7.45
CA ALA A 86 24.77 -5.44 6.46
C ALA A 86 24.09 -5.67 5.10
N SER A 87 23.94 -6.93 4.69
CA SER A 87 23.20 -7.29 3.49
C SER A 87 21.72 -6.92 3.60
N LEU A 88 21.06 -7.16 4.74
CA LEU A 88 19.67 -6.78 4.97
C LEU A 88 19.50 -5.25 4.90
N ILE A 89 20.38 -4.49 5.56
CA ILE A 89 20.38 -3.02 5.52
C ILE A 89 20.54 -2.52 4.08
N GLY A 90 21.48 -3.10 3.33
CA GLY A 90 21.71 -2.72 1.93
C GLY A 90 20.52 -3.02 1.01
N MET A 91 19.73 -4.06 1.28
CA MET A 91 18.48 -4.32 0.54
C MET A 91 17.41 -3.29 0.88
N ILE A 92 17.26 -2.96 2.17
CA ILE A 92 16.29 -1.97 2.65
C ILE A 92 16.60 -0.56 2.13
N GLN A 93 17.88 -0.17 2.07
CA GLN A 93 18.28 1.16 1.57
C GLN A 93 18.08 1.33 0.06
N LYS A 94 18.09 0.23 -0.69
CA LYS A 94 17.84 0.22 -2.14
C LYS A 94 16.36 0.11 -2.49
N PHE A 95 15.50 -0.09 -1.50
CA PHE A 95 14.07 -0.23 -1.71
C PHE A 95 13.48 1.09 -2.24
N PRO A 96 12.69 1.07 -3.32
CA PRO A 96 12.18 2.31 -3.95
C PRO A 96 10.98 2.85 -3.16
N TYR A 97 11.24 3.74 -2.20
CA TYR A 97 10.20 4.38 -1.40
C TYR A 97 9.38 5.43 -2.17
N GLU A 98 9.96 6.00 -3.23
CA GLU A 98 9.40 7.16 -3.95
C GLU A 98 8.49 6.76 -5.11
N ASP A 99 8.50 5.50 -5.55
CA ASP A 99 7.74 5.03 -6.71
C ASP A 99 6.62 4.04 -6.29
N PRO A 100 5.37 4.51 -6.15
CA PRO A 100 4.23 3.66 -5.81
C PRO A 100 3.80 2.72 -6.95
N THR A 101 4.34 2.89 -8.16
CA THR A 101 4.05 2.07 -9.34
C THR A 101 5.15 1.04 -9.63
N TYR A 102 6.09 0.86 -8.71
CA TYR A 102 7.21 -0.05 -8.92
C TYR A 102 6.76 -1.51 -9.08
N ASP A 103 6.85 -2.04 -10.31
CA ASP A 103 6.36 -3.38 -10.67
C ASP A 103 6.96 -4.53 -9.84
N LYS A 104 8.17 -4.36 -9.31
CA LYS A 104 8.90 -5.38 -8.53
C LYS A 104 8.84 -5.14 -7.03
N LEU A 105 8.00 -4.20 -6.56
CA LEU A 105 7.89 -3.83 -5.15
C LEU A 105 7.63 -5.04 -4.26
N GLN A 106 6.66 -5.87 -4.66
CA GLN A 106 6.27 -7.05 -3.91
C GLN A 106 7.38 -8.10 -3.90
N GLU A 107 8.07 -8.32 -5.01
CA GLU A 107 9.18 -9.28 -5.09
C GLU A 107 10.34 -8.87 -4.17
N ASP A 108 10.71 -7.59 -4.19
CA ASP A 108 11.81 -7.08 -3.37
C ASP A 108 11.45 -7.05 -1.89
N LEU A 109 10.18 -6.78 -1.56
CA LEU A 109 9.67 -6.88 -0.20
C LEU A 109 9.74 -8.32 0.32
N GLU A 110 9.35 -9.32 -0.49
CA GLU A 110 9.49 -10.73 -0.12
C GLU A 110 10.95 -11.15 0.07
N LYS A 111 11.88 -10.65 -0.76
CA LYS A 111 13.32 -10.88 -0.57
C LYS A 111 13.81 -10.28 0.75
N ILE A 112 13.37 -9.08 1.12
CA ILE A 112 13.70 -8.44 2.40
C ILE A 112 13.14 -9.27 3.56
N ARG A 113 11.87 -9.68 3.51
CA ARG A 113 11.24 -10.56 4.53
C ARG A 113 12.00 -11.88 4.70
N GLY A 114 12.37 -12.52 3.59
CA GLY A 114 13.16 -13.75 3.59
C GLY A 114 14.54 -13.54 4.24
N LYS A 115 15.20 -12.43 3.90
CA LYS A 115 16.50 -12.08 4.49
C LYS A 115 16.39 -11.77 5.98
N PHE A 116 15.35 -11.08 6.41
CA PHE A 116 15.08 -10.82 7.82
C PHE A 116 14.90 -12.13 8.60
N LYS A 117 14.06 -13.06 8.12
CA LYS A 117 13.87 -14.39 8.73
C LYS A 117 15.19 -15.15 8.84
N GLN A 118 16.03 -15.11 7.80
CA GLN A 118 17.37 -15.70 7.84
C GLN A 118 18.22 -15.09 8.97
N VAL A 119 18.24 -13.77 9.11
CA VAL A 119 18.99 -13.07 10.17
C VAL A 119 18.46 -13.45 11.56
N CYS A 120 17.14 -13.48 11.77
CA CYS A 120 16.53 -13.93 13.02
C CYS A 120 16.97 -15.34 13.41
N SER A 121 16.98 -16.27 12.45
CA SER A 121 17.47 -17.64 12.65
C SER A 121 18.94 -17.67 13.07
N MET A 122 19.80 -16.87 12.43
CA MET A 122 21.23 -16.77 12.79
C MET A 122 21.47 -16.17 14.18
N LEU A 123 20.55 -15.33 14.66
CA LEU A 123 20.59 -14.72 16.00
C LEU A 123 19.86 -15.56 17.06
N ASN A 124 19.21 -16.65 16.66
CA ASN A 124 18.37 -17.49 17.50
C ASN A 124 17.21 -16.71 18.17
N ILE A 125 16.58 -15.81 17.41
CA ILE A 125 15.46 -14.95 17.83
C ILE A 125 14.23 -15.34 17.02
N GLN A 126 13.06 -15.35 17.65
CA GLN A 126 11.79 -15.57 16.95
C GLN A 126 11.49 -14.38 16.02
N SER A 127 11.15 -14.66 14.76
CA SER A 127 10.87 -13.64 13.74
C SER A 127 9.43 -13.10 13.82
N ASP A 128 8.84 -13.03 15.01
CA ASP A 128 7.45 -12.63 15.23
C ASP A 128 7.29 -11.12 15.07
N PHE A 129 7.31 -10.64 13.83
CA PHE A 129 6.91 -9.28 13.52
C PHE A 129 5.39 -9.18 13.57
N ARG A 130 4.86 -8.59 14.64
CA ARG A 130 3.44 -8.26 14.79
C ARG A 130 3.27 -6.76 14.65
N ILE A 131 2.71 -6.32 13.52
CA ILE A 131 2.12 -4.97 13.47
C ILE A 131 0.92 -5.03 14.40
N GLY A 132 0.98 -4.32 15.52
CA GLY A 132 -0.16 -4.20 16.41
C GLY A 132 -1.31 -3.59 15.63
N THR A 133 -2.31 -4.40 15.28
CA THR A 133 -3.61 -3.96 14.76
C THR A 133 -4.44 -3.31 15.86
N GLU A 134 -3.81 -2.62 16.82
CA GLU A 134 -4.56 -1.77 17.73
C GLU A 134 -4.90 -0.50 16.98
N ARG A 135 -6.20 -0.39 16.72
CA ARG A 135 -6.89 0.77 16.18
C ARG A 135 -6.44 2.03 16.91
N SER A 136 -5.36 2.66 16.48
CA SER A 136 -5.26 4.11 16.57
C SER A 136 -6.22 4.63 15.51
N SER A 137 -7.47 4.78 15.93
CA SER A 137 -8.50 5.53 15.25
C SER A 137 -7.99 6.95 15.01
N LEU A 138 -7.16 7.14 13.98
CA LEU A 138 -6.92 8.45 13.39
C LEU A 138 -8.16 8.75 12.56
N THR A 139 -9.22 9.15 13.25
CA THR A 139 -10.30 9.93 12.66
C THR A 139 -9.71 11.26 12.25
N PHE A 140 -9.54 11.48 10.95
CA PHE A 140 -9.49 12.82 10.37
C PHE A 140 -10.85 13.12 9.76
#